data_AF-A0ABD1K9B5-F1
#
_entry.id   AF-A0ABD1K9B5-F1
#
_cell.length_a   1.000
_cell.length_b   1.000
_cell.length_c   1.000
_cell.angle_alpha   90.00
_cell.angle_beta   90.00
_cell.angle_gamma   90.00
#
_symmetry.space_group_name_H-M   'P 1'
#
loop_
_entity.id
_entity.type
_entity.pdbx_description
1 polymer ?
#
loop_
_entity_poly.entity_id
_entity_poly.type
_entity_poly.pdbx_seq_one_letter_code
_entity_poly.pdbx_strand_id
1 'polypeptide(L)'
;MVSLGVKAFLLITVLSLIITGSEPQRPRCKTAGHHAYKNNGVYIMYHGTSRQAAASIMQTGFRQSADGMLGRGVYVTRDLQKASRYPLNLPPYLRCVLVVRVKVGKVKKITYQGHPLQKTWHSHGYDTAWVPPNCGMVPSGMEENCVWDPKRIKIIQVIYPGMG
;
A
#
# COMPACT_ATOMS: atom_id res chain seq x y z
N MET A 1 33.16 30.07 -21.67
CA MET A 1 33.45 30.05 -20.22
C MET A 1 32.65 31.17 -19.56
N VAL A 2 31.80 30.77 -18.60
CA VAL A 2 31.10 31.53 -17.54
C VAL A 2 30.37 32.83 -17.88
N SER A 3 29.04 32.71 -17.96
CA SER A 3 28.09 33.82 -17.78
C SER A 3 27.94 34.13 -16.29
N LEU A 4 28.20 35.38 -15.94
CA LEU A 4 27.76 36.04 -14.71
C LEU A 4 26.24 36.23 -14.72
N GLY A 5 25.60 36.20 -13.54
CA GLY A 5 24.20 36.57 -13.41
C GLY A 5 23.63 36.24 -12.02
N VAL A 6 23.86 37.14 -11.07
CA VAL A 6 23.11 37.22 -9.80
C VAL A 6 21.85 38.07 -10.04
N LYS A 7 20.82 37.86 -9.18
CA LYS A 7 19.57 38.64 -8.98
C LYS A 7 18.37 38.08 -9.74
N ALA A 8 17.13 38.14 -9.29
CA ALA A 8 16.48 38.41 -8.00
C ALA A 8 14.97 38.12 -8.25
N PHE A 9 14.21 37.99 -7.16
CA PHE A 9 12.74 37.98 -7.09
C PHE A 9 12.05 38.90 -8.12
N LEU A 10 10.95 38.42 -8.74
CA LEU A 10 9.76 39.26 -8.93
C LEU A 10 8.46 38.44 -9.04
N LEU A 11 7.51 38.82 -8.18
CA LEU A 11 6.08 38.54 -8.20
C LEU A 11 5.46 38.92 -9.56
N ILE A 12 4.51 38.12 -10.06
CA ILE A 12 3.43 38.65 -10.90
C ILE A 12 2.09 38.25 -10.31
N THR A 13 1.38 39.28 -9.84
CA THR A 13 -0.01 39.30 -9.44
C THR A 13 -0.89 39.41 -10.69
N VAL A 14 -1.92 38.56 -10.83
CA VAL A 14 -3.08 38.88 -11.68
C VAL A 14 -4.34 38.60 -10.86
N LEU A 15 -5.14 39.64 -10.69
CA LEU A 15 -6.40 39.65 -9.94
C LEU A 15 -7.56 39.26 -10.86
N SER A 16 -8.43 38.41 -10.33
CA SER A 16 -9.89 38.34 -10.54
C SER A 16 -10.47 37.97 -11.92
N LEU A 17 -10.91 36.71 -12.04
CA LEU A 17 -12.26 36.43 -12.53
C LEU A 17 -12.89 35.35 -11.65
N ILE A 18 -13.95 35.74 -10.94
CA ILE A 18 -14.83 34.85 -10.17
C ILE A 18 -15.63 34.04 -11.20
N ILE A 19 -15.34 32.75 -11.29
CA ILE A 19 -16.31 31.75 -11.72
C ILE A 19 -16.40 30.74 -10.59
N THR A 20 -17.52 30.80 -9.87
CA THR A 20 -17.95 29.77 -8.92
C THR A 20 -18.21 28.48 -9.69
N GLY A 21 -17.19 27.65 -9.84
CA GLY A 21 -17.31 26.24 -10.19
C GLY A 21 -16.80 25.42 -9.01
N SER A 22 -17.68 24.73 -8.31
CA SER A 22 -17.33 23.83 -7.21
C SER A 22 -16.39 22.74 -7.74
N GLU A 23 -15.12 22.83 -7.38
CA GLU A 23 -14.14 21.76 -7.57
C GLU A 23 -14.67 20.48 -6.88
N PRO A 24 -14.75 19.31 -7.54
CA PRO A 24 -15.06 18.08 -6.84
C PRO A 24 -13.91 17.80 -5.88
N GLN A 25 -14.19 17.99 -4.59
CA GLN A 25 -13.28 17.68 -3.48
C GLN A 25 -12.68 16.29 -3.68
N ARG A 26 -11.39 16.22 -4.03
CA ARG A 26 -10.62 14.97 -3.95
C ARG A 26 -10.75 14.45 -2.52
N PRO A 27 -11.13 13.18 -2.29
CA PRO A 27 -11.35 12.70 -0.93
C PRO A 27 -10.03 12.79 -0.16
N ARG A 28 -10.00 13.72 0.79
CA ARG A 28 -8.94 13.85 1.79
C ARG A 28 -8.85 12.50 2.51
N CYS A 29 -7.74 11.80 2.34
CA CYS A 29 -7.42 10.58 3.09
C CYS A 29 -7.43 10.95 4.57
N LYS A 30 -8.55 10.71 5.26
CA LYS A 30 -8.64 10.88 6.70
C LYS A 30 -7.72 9.83 7.29
N THR A 31 -6.75 10.30 8.09
CA THR A 31 -5.98 9.48 9.00
C THR A 31 -6.91 8.49 9.67
N ALA A 32 -6.69 7.19 9.44
CA ALA A 32 -7.44 6.12 10.07
C ALA A 32 -7.09 6.07 11.56
N GLY A 33 -7.68 7.00 12.32
CA GLY A 33 -7.88 6.86 13.74
C GLY A 33 -8.64 5.57 14.03
N HIS A 34 -8.46 5.06 15.25
CA HIS A 34 -9.08 3.87 15.81
C HIS A 34 -10.61 3.83 15.63
N HIS A 35 -11.08 3.45 14.45
CA HIS A 35 -12.42 2.93 14.21
C HIS A 35 -12.28 1.44 13.92
N ALA A 36 -11.90 0.70 14.96
CA ALA A 36 -12.10 -0.73 15.00
C ALA A 36 -13.62 -1.00 15.06
N TYR A 37 -14.06 -2.03 14.33
CA TYR A 37 -15.38 -2.66 14.37
C TYR A 37 -16.56 -1.96 13.68
N LYS A 38 -16.58 -1.99 12.34
CA LYS A 38 -17.85 -2.14 11.58
C LYS A 38 -17.80 -3.17 10.44
N ASN A 39 -16.72 -3.93 10.27
CA ASN A 39 -16.57 -4.82 9.10
C ASN A 39 -15.97 -6.21 9.41
N ASN A 40 -16.22 -6.79 10.60
CA ASN A 40 -15.81 -8.15 11.00
C ASN A 40 -14.36 -8.56 10.62
N GLY A 41 -13.39 -7.65 10.71
CA GLY A 41 -12.01 -7.93 10.31
C GLY A 41 -11.83 -8.13 8.79
N VAL A 42 -12.62 -7.45 7.97
CA VAL A 42 -12.52 -7.48 6.50
C VAL A 42 -12.19 -6.10 5.96
N TYR A 43 -11.15 -6.03 5.13
CA TYR A 43 -10.63 -4.78 4.59
C TYR A 43 -10.42 -4.86 3.08
N ILE A 44 -10.56 -3.72 2.40
CA ILE A 44 -10.01 -3.54 1.06
C ILE A 44 -8.55 -3.15 1.19
N MET A 45 -7.68 -3.88 0.51
CA MET A 45 -6.23 -3.68 0.51
C MET A 45 -5.70 -3.82 -0.92
N TYR A 46 -4.40 -3.59 -1.08
CA TYR A 46 -3.74 -3.48 -2.36
C TYR A 46 -2.48 -4.32 -2.40
N HIS A 47 -2.27 -5.03 -3.51
CA HIS A 47 -1.06 -5.78 -3.81
C HIS A 47 -0.47 -5.28 -5.14
N GLY A 48 0.68 -4.59 -5.06
CA GLY A 48 1.43 -4.16 -6.24
C GLY A 48 2.24 -5.31 -6.81
N THR A 49 2.13 -5.56 -8.12
CA THR A 49 2.83 -6.66 -8.79
C THR A 49 3.01 -6.39 -10.29
N SER A 50 3.70 -7.27 -11.02
CA SER A 50 3.80 -7.17 -12.48
C SER A 50 2.48 -7.60 -13.15
N ARG A 51 2.22 -7.11 -14.36
CA ARG A 51 1.03 -7.54 -15.15
C ARG A 51 1.00 -9.06 -15.36
N GLN A 52 2.17 -9.67 -15.60
CA GLN A 52 2.32 -11.11 -15.79
C GLN A 52 1.99 -11.89 -14.50
N ALA A 53 2.51 -11.44 -13.35
CA ALA A 53 2.23 -12.07 -12.07
C ALA A 53 0.76 -11.90 -11.67
N ALA A 54 0.16 -10.73 -11.93
CA ALA A 54 -1.28 -10.52 -11.75
C ALA A 54 -2.12 -11.50 -12.58
N ALA A 55 -1.78 -11.73 -13.85
CA ALA A 55 -2.47 -12.72 -14.68
C ALA A 55 -2.40 -14.13 -14.06
N SER A 56 -1.21 -14.54 -13.59
CA SER A 56 -1.04 -15.84 -12.92
C SER A 56 -1.83 -15.93 -11.61
N ILE A 57 -1.83 -14.87 -10.79
CA ILE A 57 -2.57 -14.79 -9.53
C ILE A 57 -4.08 -14.82 -9.77
N MET A 58 -4.58 -14.18 -10.83
CA MET A 58 -6.00 -14.23 -11.19
C MET A 58 -6.44 -15.64 -11.60
N GLN A 59 -5.56 -16.41 -12.26
CA GLN A 59 -5.87 -17.77 -12.69
C GLN A 59 -5.73 -18.81 -11.55
N THR A 60 -4.70 -18.67 -10.72
CA THR A 60 -4.30 -19.72 -9.76
C THR A 60 -4.53 -19.34 -8.29
N GLY A 61 -4.92 -18.09 -8.03
CA GLY A 61 -4.96 -17.51 -6.69
C GLY A 61 -3.58 -17.03 -6.22
N PHE A 62 -3.56 -16.42 -5.04
CA PHE A 62 -2.29 -16.02 -4.42
C PHE A 62 -1.51 -17.24 -3.92
N ARG A 63 -0.19 -17.12 -3.96
CA ARG A 63 0.76 -18.03 -3.29
C ARG A 63 1.56 -17.23 -2.28
N GLN A 64 1.93 -17.86 -1.17
CA GLN A 64 2.81 -17.24 -0.20
C GLN A 64 4.20 -17.00 -0.82
N SER A 65 4.83 -15.87 -0.48
CA SER A 65 6.27 -15.70 -0.69
C SER A 65 7.04 -16.70 0.18
N ALA A 66 8.28 -17.04 -0.19
CA ALA A 66 9.13 -17.93 0.62
C ALA A 66 9.59 -17.29 1.93
N ASP A 67 9.78 -15.96 1.94
CA ASP A 67 10.17 -15.15 3.10
C ASP A 67 9.76 -13.67 2.89
N GLY A 68 10.07 -12.82 3.86
CA GLY A 68 9.97 -11.36 3.81
C GLY A 68 10.23 -10.74 5.17
N MET A 69 10.00 -9.43 5.31
CA MET A 69 10.18 -8.72 6.59
C MET A 69 9.37 -9.35 7.73
N LEU A 70 8.18 -9.84 7.45
CA LEU A 70 7.27 -10.51 8.38
C LEU A 70 7.24 -12.03 8.19
N GLY A 71 8.26 -12.61 7.54
CA GLY A 71 8.27 -14.02 7.18
C GLY A 71 7.43 -14.32 5.92
N ARG A 72 7.15 -15.61 5.70
CA ARG A 72 6.39 -16.07 4.54
C ARG A 72 4.91 -15.68 4.62
N GLY A 73 4.33 -15.33 3.47
CA GLY A 73 2.90 -14.97 3.37
C GLY A 73 2.59 -14.13 2.14
N VAL A 74 1.40 -13.55 2.11
CA VAL A 74 0.99 -12.61 1.05
C VAL A 74 1.00 -11.20 1.60
N TYR A 75 1.81 -10.33 0.99
CA TYR A 75 1.99 -8.96 1.43
C TYR A 75 0.99 -8.02 0.78
N VAL A 76 0.28 -7.26 1.61
CA VAL A 76 -0.75 -6.30 1.19
C VAL A 76 -0.67 -5.03 2.04
N THR A 77 -1.16 -3.92 1.50
CA THR A 77 -1.16 -2.61 2.18
C THR A 77 -2.52 -1.93 2.04
N ARG A 78 -2.92 -1.05 2.97
CA ARG A 78 -4.10 -0.18 2.78
C ARG A 78 -3.78 1.07 1.96
N ASP A 79 -2.52 1.29 1.63
CA ASP A 79 -2.06 2.43 0.82
C ASP A 79 -1.89 2.04 -0.66
N LEU A 80 -2.82 2.52 -1.50
CA LEU A 80 -2.79 2.30 -2.95
C LEU A 80 -1.55 2.92 -3.61
N GLN A 81 -1.11 4.10 -3.16
CA GLN A 81 0.07 4.77 -3.73
C GLN A 81 1.35 4.02 -3.36
N LYS A 82 1.41 3.43 -2.16
CA LYS A 82 2.49 2.49 -1.82
C LYS A 82 2.47 1.31 -2.79
N ALA A 83 1.32 0.64 -2.95
CA ALA A 83 1.21 -0.54 -3.80
C ALA A 83 1.59 -0.27 -5.26
N SER A 84 1.19 0.86 -5.85
CA SER A 84 1.46 1.20 -7.25
C SER A 84 2.95 1.35 -7.59
N ARG A 85 3.80 1.56 -6.58
CA ARG A 85 5.26 1.68 -6.75
C ARG A 85 5.97 0.34 -6.88
N TYR A 86 5.32 -0.77 -6.52
CA TYR A 86 5.94 -2.09 -6.52
C TYR A 86 5.58 -2.91 -7.76
N PRO A 87 6.50 -3.80 -8.22
CA PRO A 87 7.87 -3.95 -7.72
C PRO A 87 8.79 -2.80 -8.18
N LEU A 88 9.70 -2.36 -7.30
CA LEU A 88 10.51 -1.15 -7.49
C LEU A 88 11.46 -1.23 -8.70
N ASN A 89 11.93 -2.43 -9.02
CA ASN A 89 12.84 -2.73 -10.12
C ASN A 89 12.14 -2.94 -11.47
N LEU A 90 10.82 -2.77 -11.55
CA LEU A 90 10.04 -2.92 -12.77
C LEU A 90 9.58 -1.56 -13.27
N PRO A 91 9.65 -1.22 -14.57
CA PRO A 91 9.10 0.04 -15.08
C PRO A 91 7.59 0.21 -14.79
N PRO A 92 7.07 1.44 -14.54
CA PRO A 92 5.68 1.67 -14.18
C PRO A 92 4.65 1.06 -15.14
N TYR A 93 4.91 1.09 -16.45
CA TYR A 93 3.99 0.56 -17.45
C TYR A 93 3.84 -0.97 -17.40
N LEU A 94 4.76 -1.70 -16.77
CA LEU A 94 4.66 -3.16 -16.54
C LEU A 94 4.08 -3.51 -15.17
N ARG A 95 3.78 -2.52 -14.32
CA ARG A 95 3.16 -2.72 -13.02
C ARG A 95 1.64 -2.71 -13.12
N CYS A 96 1.01 -3.33 -12.13
CA CYS A 96 -0.41 -3.19 -11.85
C CYS A 96 -0.65 -3.37 -10.35
N VAL A 97 -1.84 -3.03 -9.89
CA VAL A 97 -2.27 -3.23 -8.51
C VAL A 97 -3.51 -4.11 -8.49
N LEU A 98 -3.43 -5.23 -7.78
CA LEU A 98 -4.60 -6.03 -7.44
C LEU A 98 -5.29 -5.39 -6.23
N VAL A 99 -6.56 -5.02 -6.38
CA VAL A 99 -7.42 -4.63 -5.26
C VAL A 99 -8.06 -5.88 -4.69
N VAL A 100 -7.92 -6.08 -3.39
CA VAL A 100 -8.29 -7.33 -2.73
C VAL A 100 -9.15 -7.09 -1.49
N ARG A 101 -10.13 -7.98 -1.27
CA ARG A 101 -10.86 -8.12 -0.01
C ARG A 101 -10.12 -9.11 0.88
N VAL A 102 -9.66 -8.66 2.05
CA VAL A 102 -8.84 -9.46 2.96
C VAL A 102 -9.60 -9.68 4.26
N LYS A 103 -9.80 -10.96 4.65
CA LYS A 103 -10.27 -11.34 5.98
C LYS A 103 -9.05 -11.48 6.91
N VAL A 104 -8.77 -10.49 7.76
CA VAL A 104 -7.50 -10.44 8.52
C VAL A 104 -7.45 -11.39 9.71
N GLY A 105 -8.59 -11.84 10.24
CA GLY A 105 -8.64 -12.76 11.37
C GLY A 105 -7.92 -12.23 12.62
N LYS A 106 -7.20 -13.10 13.32
CA LYS A 106 -6.38 -12.75 14.50
C LYS A 106 -5.09 -12.07 14.05
N VAL A 107 -4.95 -10.78 14.37
CA VAL A 107 -3.81 -9.96 13.92
C VAL A 107 -2.71 -9.87 14.98
N LYS A 108 -1.46 -10.10 14.58
CA LYS A 108 -0.27 -9.78 15.39
C LYS A 108 0.31 -8.44 14.97
N LYS A 109 0.31 -7.47 15.87
CA LYS A 109 1.04 -6.21 15.70
C LYS A 109 2.55 -6.43 15.87
N ILE A 110 3.35 -5.98 14.92
CA ILE A 110 4.82 -6.04 14.92
C ILE A 110 5.33 -4.59 14.73
N THR A 111 6.09 -4.05 15.67
CA THR A 111 6.44 -2.62 15.69
C THR A 111 7.94 -2.32 15.58
N TYR A 112 8.80 -3.33 15.62
CA TYR A 112 10.26 -3.15 15.55
C TYR A 112 10.93 -4.37 14.91
N GLN A 113 12.10 -4.13 14.31
CA GLN A 113 12.94 -5.19 13.73
C GLN A 113 13.52 -6.08 14.83
N GLY A 114 13.57 -7.39 14.60
CA GLY A 114 13.98 -8.37 15.61
C GLY A 114 12.87 -8.73 16.61
N HIS A 115 11.61 -8.33 16.38
CA HIS A 115 10.51 -8.74 17.24
C HIS A 115 10.44 -10.28 17.33
N PRO A 116 10.26 -10.90 18.52
CA PRO A 116 10.33 -12.36 18.69
C PRO A 116 9.38 -13.15 17.77
N LEU A 117 8.21 -12.56 17.49
CA LEU A 117 7.20 -13.11 16.57
C LEU A 117 7.24 -12.54 15.15
N GLN A 118 8.28 -11.78 14.76
CA GLN A 118 8.32 -11.07 13.48
C GLN A 118 8.11 -12.01 12.28
N LYS A 119 8.71 -13.21 12.31
CA LYS A 119 8.58 -14.20 11.24
C LYS A 119 7.80 -15.46 11.63
N THR A 120 7.43 -15.60 12.91
CA THR A 120 6.84 -16.83 13.49
C THR A 120 5.43 -16.63 14.04
N TRP A 121 4.84 -15.44 13.88
CA TRP A 121 3.47 -15.14 14.33
C TRP A 121 2.44 -16.18 13.87
N HIS A 122 2.58 -16.73 12.67
CA HIS A 122 1.64 -17.72 12.14
C HIS A 122 1.63 -19.03 12.92
N SER A 123 2.79 -19.48 13.44
CA SER A 123 2.87 -20.70 14.26
C SER A 123 2.27 -20.50 15.66
N HIS A 124 2.01 -19.25 16.04
CA HIS A 124 1.36 -18.86 17.29
C HIS A 124 -0.15 -18.60 17.10
N GLY A 125 -0.73 -19.09 15.99
CA GLY A 125 -2.15 -19.03 15.71
C GLY A 125 -2.65 -17.65 15.27
N TYR A 126 -1.76 -16.79 14.79
CA TYR A 126 -2.16 -15.52 14.15
C TYR A 126 -2.35 -15.71 12.65
N ASP A 127 -3.33 -14.99 12.11
CA ASP A 127 -3.75 -15.09 10.71
C ASP A 127 -3.08 -14.04 9.83
N THR A 128 -2.75 -12.89 10.43
CA THR A 128 -2.09 -11.76 9.78
C THR A 128 -1.08 -11.13 10.73
N ALA A 129 0.13 -10.82 10.25
CA ALA A 129 1.01 -9.85 10.90
C ALA A 129 0.80 -8.45 10.32
N TRP A 130 0.83 -7.43 11.16
CA TRP A 130 0.63 -6.04 10.78
C TRP A 130 1.70 -5.13 11.37
N VAL A 131 2.34 -4.35 10.51
CA VAL A 131 3.20 -3.23 10.85
C VAL A 131 2.37 -1.96 10.78
N PRO A 132 2.13 -1.26 11.91
CA PRO A 132 1.42 0.01 11.90
C PRO A 132 2.27 1.13 11.29
N PRO A 133 1.64 2.21 10.80
CA PRO A 133 2.39 3.36 10.31
C PRO A 133 3.23 3.99 11.43
N ASN A 134 4.37 4.55 11.06
CA ASN A 134 5.26 5.36 11.91
C ASN A 134 5.73 4.68 13.22
N CYS A 135 5.89 3.35 13.23
CA CYS A 135 6.41 2.64 14.40
C CYS A 135 7.92 2.41 14.42
N GLY A 136 8.65 2.87 13.39
CA GLY A 136 10.09 2.67 13.28
C GLY A 136 10.50 1.32 12.66
N MET A 137 9.56 0.49 12.24
CA MET A 137 9.85 -0.81 11.59
C MET A 137 10.57 -0.65 10.24
N VAL A 138 10.20 0.35 9.45
CA VAL A 138 10.79 0.66 8.14
C VAL A 138 11.07 2.16 8.03
N PRO A 139 12.15 2.60 7.33
CA PRO A 139 12.51 4.02 7.23
C PRO A 139 11.39 4.91 6.65
N SER A 140 10.56 4.36 5.76
CA SER A 140 9.45 5.10 5.16
C SER A 140 8.28 5.37 6.11
N GLY A 141 8.25 4.72 7.28
CA GLY A 141 7.11 4.78 8.21
C GLY A 141 5.82 4.17 7.67
N MET A 142 5.85 3.53 6.49
CA MET A 142 4.63 3.00 5.87
C MET A 142 4.19 1.67 6.47
N GLU A 143 2.89 1.47 6.58
CA GLU A 143 2.32 0.23 7.09
C GLU A 143 2.45 -0.95 6.12
N GLU A 144 2.33 -2.16 6.65
CA GLU A 144 2.35 -3.40 5.87
C GLU A 144 1.59 -4.52 6.58
N ASN A 145 0.92 -5.38 5.82
CA ASN A 145 0.29 -6.59 6.32
C ASN A 145 0.87 -7.80 5.60
N CYS A 146 1.07 -8.89 6.33
CA CYS A 146 1.43 -10.20 5.79
C CYS A 146 0.37 -11.22 6.23
N VAL A 147 -0.38 -11.74 5.26
CA VAL A 147 -1.47 -12.71 5.50
C VAL A 147 -0.94 -14.12 5.30
N TRP A 148 -1.23 -15.02 6.24
CA TRP A 148 -0.70 -16.37 6.21
C TRP A 148 -1.36 -17.21 5.11
N ASP A 149 -2.68 -17.37 5.17
CA ASP A 149 -3.45 -18.21 4.25
C ASP A 149 -3.97 -17.38 3.06
N PRO A 150 -3.51 -17.63 1.83
CA PRO A 150 -4.01 -16.97 0.62
C PRO A 150 -5.54 -17.05 0.43
N LYS A 151 -6.21 -18.08 0.96
CA LYS A 151 -7.67 -18.25 0.84
C LYS A 151 -8.47 -17.14 1.55
N ARG A 152 -7.82 -16.35 2.40
CA ARG A 152 -8.41 -15.16 3.05
C ARG A 152 -8.46 -13.93 2.16
N ILE A 153 -7.88 -14.00 0.96
CA ILE A 153 -7.73 -12.89 0.03
C ILE A 153 -8.57 -13.17 -1.21
N LYS A 154 -9.53 -12.29 -1.49
CA LYS A 154 -10.33 -12.33 -2.73
C LYS A 154 -9.95 -11.15 -3.61
N ILE A 155 -9.57 -11.41 -4.84
CA ILE A 155 -9.33 -10.37 -5.85
C ILE A 155 -10.67 -9.75 -6.26
N ILE A 156 -10.72 -8.43 -6.33
CA ILE A 156 -11.91 -7.67 -6.74
C ILE A 156 -11.70 -7.08 -8.13
N GLN A 157 -10.57 -6.43 -8.35
CA GLN A 157 -10.27 -5.71 -9.59
C GLN A 157 -8.75 -5.53 -9.76
N VAL A 158 -8.35 -5.12 -10.96
CA VAL A 158 -6.98 -4.74 -11.31
C VAL A 158 -6.93 -3.27 -11.69
N ILE A 159 -5.95 -2.54 -11.19
CA ILE A 159 -5.66 -1.14 -11.56
C ILE A 159 -4.33 -1.09 -12.29
N TYR A 160 -4.26 -0.33 -13.39
CA TYR A 160 -3.03 -0.09 -14.15
C TYR A 160 -2.57 1.37 -13.92
N PRO A 161 -1.52 1.61 -13.11
CA PRO A 161 -1.01 2.95 -12.85
C PRO A 161 -0.48 3.61 -14.14
N GLY A 162 -0.88 4.85 -14.42
CA GLY A 162 -0.29 5.66 -15.50
C GLY A 162 -0.83 5.41 -16.91
N MET A 163 -2.03 4.84 -17.07
CA MET A 163 -2.76 4.85 -18.35
C MET A 163 -3.92 5.87 -18.35
N GLY A 164 -3.69 7.03 -17.75
CA GLY A 164 -4.61 8.18 -17.74
C GLY A 164 -4.01 9.36 -18.46
#